data_AF-A0A6G1RB84-F1
#
_entry.id   AF-A0A6G1RB84-F1
#
_cell.length_a   1.000
_cell.length_b   1.000
_cell.length_c   1.000
_cell.angle_alpha   90.00
_cell.angle_beta   90.00
_cell.angle_gamma   90.00
#
_symmetry.space_group_name_H-M   'P 1'
#
loop_
_entity.id
_entity.type
_entity.pdbx_description
1 polymer ?
#
loop_
_entity_poly.entity_id
_entity_poly.type
_entity_poly.pdbx_seq_one_letter_code
_entity_poly.pdbx_strand_id
1 'polypeptide(L)'
;EQAGEHARAVDCYLKVRDPGSSVLMEKCLLKAAELAIKFLSQTESREVTRTVAPQLVTMKKYSAAAELYLSVDLIQEAIDAFIEGEEWSKAKSIAKELDPRSEEYVDQRYKEHLKNQGKVDSLVGVDVMAALDMYAEQAQWQKCLEVAGKQNYKVLHKYVALYASHLIREGSWDKALSLYVHHGAPANPQNFNIYKRLFVEMVSASGMNCAEAYSSWADLRDVLFHLCENLVKSSEANTAAHEEFETMLLIAHYYATRSAAQGVKQLDAVAAKLSVSLLRYTQLLPADKAFYEAGMASKAVGWENMAFIFLNRFLDLSDAIEEG
;
A
#
# COMPACT_ATOMS: atom_id res chain seq x y z
N GLU A 1 47.59 11.92 38.27
CA GLU A 1 46.48 12.32 39.17
C GLU A 1 46.98 12.87 40.51
N GLN A 2 47.66 12.07 41.35
CA GLN A 2 48.12 12.51 42.68
C GLN A 2 49.10 13.70 42.69
N ALA A 3 49.79 13.96 41.57
CA ALA A 3 50.72 15.07 41.40
C ALA A 3 50.10 16.37 40.83
N GLY A 4 48.78 16.43 40.60
CA GLY A 4 48.10 17.61 40.03
C GLY A 4 48.33 17.85 38.53
N GLU A 5 49.17 17.02 37.86
CA GLU A 5 49.39 17.08 36.40
C GLU A 5 48.23 16.40 35.63
N HIS A 6 47.06 17.04 35.60
CA HIS A 6 45.83 16.44 35.04
C HIS A 6 45.87 16.27 33.51
N ALA A 7 46.45 17.22 32.76
CA ALA A 7 46.60 17.11 31.29
C ALA A 7 47.46 15.92 30.87
N ARG A 8 48.61 15.73 31.53
CA ARG A 8 49.50 14.57 31.27
C ARG A 8 48.84 13.24 31.64
N ALA A 9 48.02 13.21 32.70
CA ALA A 9 47.28 12.02 33.06
C ALA A 9 46.27 11.63 31.97
N VAL A 10 45.55 12.60 31.40
CA VAL A 10 44.62 12.38 30.28
C VAL A 10 45.36 11.80 29.07
N ASP A 11 46.50 12.38 28.67
CA ASP A 11 47.33 11.85 27.58
C ASP A 11 47.80 10.41 27.83
N CYS A 12 48.18 10.09 29.07
CA CYS A 12 48.59 8.74 29.44
C CYS A 12 47.45 7.73 29.28
N TYR A 13 46.23 8.07 29.71
CA TYR A 13 45.07 7.20 29.55
C TYR A 13 44.67 7.02 28.08
N LEU A 14 44.73 8.09 27.26
CA LEU A 14 44.42 8.02 25.83
C LEU A 14 45.43 7.20 25.02
N LYS A 15 46.67 7.06 25.51
CA LYS A 15 47.71 6.22 24.89
C LYS A 15 47.52 4.72 25.11
N VAL A 16 46.59 4.32 25.99
CA VAL A 16 46.27 2.90 26.23
C VAL A 16 45.40 2.38 25.08
N ARG A 17 46.05 1.97 23.98
CA ARG A 17 45.38 1.50 22.76
C ARG A 17 45.01 0.02 22.76
N ASP A 18 45.54 -0.78 23.69
CA ASP A 18 45.28 -2.23 23.68
C ASP A 18 45.55 -2.91 25.05
N PRO A 19 44.69 -2.72 26.07
CA PRO A 19 44.96 -3.23 27.42
C PRO A 19 44.65 -4.74 27.59
N GLY A 20 44.42 -5.49 26.51
CA GLY A 20 44.07 -6.92 26.56
C GLY A 20 42.64 -7.22 27.06
N SER A 21 41.86 -6.20 27.44
CA SER A 21 40.45 -6.32 27.84
C SER A 21 39.65 -5.07 27.48
N SER A 22 38.53 -5.27 26.79
CA SER A 22 37.57 -4.21 26.44
C SER A 22 37.08 -3.44 27.68
N VAL A 23 36.94 -4.12 28.83
CA VAL A 23 36.51 -3.49 30.09
C VAL A 23 37.56 -2.52 30.65
N LEU A 24 38.84 -2.84 30.50
CA LEU A 24 39.93 -1.94 30.94
C LEU A 24 40.02 -0.73 30.03
N MET A 25 39.81 -0.93 28.72
CA MET A 25 39.79 0.15 27.74
C MET A 25 38.67 1.16 28.04
N GLU A 26 37.46 0.67 28.30
CA GLU A 26 36.31 1.51 28.69
C GLU A 26 36.62 2.35 29.94
N LYS A 27 37.20 1.72 30.97
CA LYS A 27 37.57 2.43 32.21
C LYS A 27 38.63 3.51 31.98
N CYS A 28 39.67 3.23 31.19
CA CYS A 28 40.70 4.20 30.86
C CYS A 28 40.12 5.39 30.09
N LEU A 29 39.22 5.13 29.13
CA LEU A 29 38.56 6.15 28.33
C LEU A 29 37.63 7.03 29.17
N LEU A 30 36.77 6.43 30.00
CA LEU A 30 35.90 7.18 30.90
C LEU A 30 36.71 8.00 31.91
N LYS A 31 37.82 7.47 32.41
CA LYS A 31 38.70 8.19 33.34
C LYS A 31 39.42 9.36 32.68
N ALA A 32 39.88 9.19 31.43
CA ALA A 32 40.46 10.28 30.64
C ALA A 32 39.45 11.42 30.45
N ALA A 33 38.22 11.09 30.07
CA ALA A 33 37.17 12.08 29.86
C ALA A 33 36.73 12.76 31.18
N GLU A 34 36.57 12.01 32.28
CA GLU A 34 36.21 12.55 33.60
C GLU A 34 37.27 13.56 34.09
N LEU A 35 38.55 13.22 33.95
CA LEU A 35 39.65 14.12 34.33
C LEU A 35 39.68 15.37 33.46
N ALA A 36 39.41 15.23 32.16
CA ALA A 36 39.34 16.36 31.24
C ALA A 36 38.22 17.31 31.65
N ILE A 37 36.99 16.81 31.79
CA ILE A 37 35.81 17.61 32.15
C ILE A 37 35.97 18.31 33.51
N LYS A 38 36.62 17.67 34.50
CA LYS A 38 36.77 18.24 35.85
C LYS A 38 37.91 19.24 35.99
N PHE A 39 39.01 19.08 35.26
CA PHE A 39 40.27 19.78 35.56
C PHE A 39 40.91 20.51 34.36
N LEU A 40 40.43 20.30 33.14
CA LEU A 40 40.94 21.00 31.94
C LEU A 40 40.01 22.13 31.49
N SER A 41 40.47 22.94 30.54
CA SER A 41 39.65 23.98 29.94
C SER A 41 38.50 23.36 29.11
N GLN A 42 37.47 24.15 28.82
CA GLN A 42 36.31 23.69 28.04
C GLN A 42 36.70 23.26 26.61
N THR A 43 37.71 23.90 26.02
CA THR A 43 38.25 23.54 24.69
C THR A 43 38.96 22.21 24.71
N GLU A 44 39.85 21.99 25.70
CA GLU A 44 40.57 20.72 25.86
C GLU A 44 39.61 19.57 26.20
N SER A 45 38.61 19.83 27.04
CA SER A 45 37.57 18.84 27.39
C SER A 45 36.77 18.39 26.18
N ARG A 46 36.45 19.31 25.26
CA ARG A 46 35.78 19.00 23.98
C ARG A 46 36.67 18.17 23.06
N GLU A 47 37.96 18.48 22.95
CA GLU A 47 38.91 17.71 22.12
C GLU A 47 39.09 16.28 22.63
N VAL A 48 39.25 16.12 23.95
CA VAL A 48 39.33 14.81 24.60
C VAL A 48 38.03 14.03 24.36
N THR A 49 36.87 14.65 24.55
CA THR A 49 35.57 14.00 24.33
C THR A 49 35.39 13.55 22.88
N ARG A 50 35.77 14.38 21.89
CA ARG A 50 35.74 14.01 20.46
C ARG A 50 36.69 12.87 20.09
N THR A 51 37.70 12.60 20.93
CA THR A 51 38.61 11.45 20.76
C THR A 51 38.07 10.19 21.45
N VAL A 52 37.50 10.35 22.64
CA VAL A 52 37.04 9.26 23.51
C VAL A 52 35.68 8.72 23.08
N ALA A 53 34.71 9.59 22.85
CA ALA A 53 33.32 9.19 22.64
C ALA A 53 33.12 8.31 21.38
N PRO A 54 33.78 8.54 20.23
CA PRO A 54 33.71 7.62 19.10
C PRO A 54 34.25 6.22 19.43
N GLN A 55 35.25 6.10 20.30
CA GLN A 55 35.76 4.79 20.74
C GLN A 55 34.76 4.07 21.65
N LEU A 56 34.02 4.80 22.49
CA LEU A 56 32.93 4.22 23.28
C LEU A 56 31.78 3.73 22.38
N VAL A 57 31.46 4.47 21.32
CA VAL A 57 30.46 4.06 20.31
C VAL A 57 30.88 2.76 19.61
N THR A 58 32.14 2.62 19.18
CA THR A 58 32.61 1.35 18.56
C THR A 58 32.58 0.17 19.53
N MET A 59 32.68 0.44 20.84
CA MET A 59 32.50 -0.55 21.91
C MET A 59 31.03 -0.81 22.28
N LYS A 60 30.07 -0.23 21.55
CA LYS A 60 28.61 -0.28 21.81
C LYS A 60 28.19 0.34 23.14
N LYS A 61 28.98 1.28 23.67
CA LYS A 61 28.71 2.02 24.92
C LYS A 61 28.06 3.37 24.61
N TYR A 62 26.91 3.31 23.95
CA TYR A 62 26.19 4.47 23.41
C TYR A 62 25.75 5.47 24.48
N SER A 63 25.05 5.01 25.53
CA SER A 63 24.65 5.87 26.67
C SER A 63 25.83 6.63 27.28
N ALA A 64 26.97 5.95 27.51
CA ALA A 64 28.13 6.58 28.12
C ALA A 64 28.79 7.61 27.18
N ALA A 65 28.86 7.31 25.88
CA ALA A 65 29.33 8.27 24.88
C ALA A 65 28.42 9.51 24.83
N ALA A 66 27.10 9.32 24.86
CA ALA A 66 26.12 10.40 24.81
C ALA A 66 26.18 11.30 26.07
N GLU A 67 26.32 10.71 27.26
CA GLU A 67 26.51 11.47 28.51
C GLU A 67 27.80 12.32 28.48
N LEU A 68 28.89 11.79 27.92
CA LEU A 68 30.11 12.58 27.72
C LEU A 68 29.88 13.74 26.76
N TYR A 69 29.22 13.53 25.62
CA TYR A 69 28.89 14.61 24.70
C TYR A 69 28.03 15.70 25.35
N LEU A 70 27.02 15.32 26.15
CA LEU A 70 26.19 16.27 26.91
C LEU A 70 27.00 17.08 27.91
N SER A 71 27.96 16.47 28.59
CA SER A 71 28.79 17.15 29.60
C SER A 71 29.66 18.28 29.03
N VAL A 72 29.93 18.26 27.72
CA VAL A 72 30.70 19.30 27.00
C VAL A 72 29.86 20.12 26.02
N ASP A 73 28.53 20.03 26.14
CA ASP A 73 27.54 20.78 25.36
C ASP A 73 27.59 20.48 23.84
N LEU A 74 27.87 19.22 23.50
CA LEU A 74 27.80 18.67 22.14
C LEU A 74 26.49 17.90 21.96
N ILE A 75 25.38 18.64 21.92
CA ILE A 75 24.02 18.08 21.98
C ILE A 75 23.70 17.19 20.77
N GLN A 76 24.11 17.62 19.57
CA GLN A 76 23.85 16.85 18.33
C GLN A 76 24.55 15.50 18.34
N GLU A 77 25.84 15.47 18.72
CA GLU A 77 26.61 14.24 18.81
C GLU A 77 26.06 13.29 19.90
N ALA A 78 25.49 13.83 20.98
CA ALA A 78 24.80 13.03 21.99
C ALA A 78 23.51 12.39 21.45
N ILE A 79 22.71 13.15 20.70
CA ILE A 79 21.50 12.64 20.03
C ILE A 79 21.86 11.51 19.06
N ASP A 80 22.88 11.72 18.23
CA ASP A 80 23.35 10.71 17.27
C ASP A 80 23.82 9.43 17.97
N ALA A 81 24.56 9.55 19.08
CA ALA A 81 24.98 8.40 19.88
C ALA A 81 23.79 7.63 20.48
N PHE A 82 22.77 8.32 21.01
CA PHE A 82 21.55 7.65 21.48
C PHE A 82 20.76 6.98 20.35
N ILE A 83 20.68 7.61 19.17
CA ILE A 83 20.03 7.02 17.98
C ILE A 83 20.75 5.74 17.56
N GLU A 84 22.08 5.75 17.51
CA GLU A 84 22.88 4.56 17.14
C GLU A 84 22.72 3.42 18.16
N GLY A 85 22.50 3.76 19.44
CA GLY A 85 22.17 2.81 20.50
C GLY A 85 20.70 2.35 20.54
N GLU A 86 19.85 2.78 19.61
CA GLU A 86 18.39 2.54 19.61
C GLU A 86 17.68 3.08 20.88
N GLU A 87 18.27 4.05 21.58
CA GLU A 87 17.73 4.66 22.80
C GLU A 87 16.82 5.86 22.48
N TRP A 88 15.80 5.63 21.65
CA TRP A 88 14.93 6.65 21.05
C TRP A 88 14.24 7.57 22.05
N SER A 89 13.81 7.03 23.20
CA SER A 89 13.14 7.81 24.25
C SER A 89 14.09 8.84 24.87
N LYS A 90 15.36 8.47 25.11
CA LYS A 90 16.38 9.39 25.61
C LYS A 90 16.76 10.41 24.55
N ALA A 91 16.99 9.98 23.30
CA ALA A 91 17.28 10.88 22.19
C ALA A 91 16.20 11.96 22.02
N LYS A 92 14.92 11.58 22.07
CA LYS A 92 13.79 12.50 21.94
C LYS A 92 13.65 13.43 23.15
N SER A 93 13.88 12.94 24.37
CA SER A 93 13.86 13.76 25.59
C SER A 93 14.93 14.85 25.52
N ILE A 94 16.16 14.48 25.14
CA ILE A 94 17.29 15.40 25.02
C ILE A 94 17.06 16.42 23.91
N ALA A 95 16.57 15.99 22.74
CA ALA A 95 16.20 16.92 21.68
C ALA A 95 15.15 17.92 22.17
N LYS A 96 14.07 17.46 22.81
CA LYS A 96 13.01 18.35 23.30
C LYS A 96 13.48 19.35 24.36
N GLU A 97 14.36 18.93 25.26
CA GLU A 97 14.82 19.77 26.38
C GLU A 97 15.95 20.73 25.99
N LEU A 98 16.89 20.28 25.17
CA LEU A 98 18.15 21.00 24.92
C LEU A 98 18.30 21.53 23.49
N ASP A 99 17.70 20.89 22.50
CA ASP A 99 17.72 21.35 21.10
C ASP A 99 16.43 20.99 20.34
N PRO A 100 15.34 21.77 20.52
CA PRO A 100 14.03 21.44 19.94
C PRO A 100 14.03 21.34 18.41
N ARG A 101 15.02 21.92 17.72
CA ARG A 101 15.14 21.84 16.26
C ARG A 101 15.50 20.42 15.79
N SER A 102 16.14 19.65 16.66
CA SER A 102 16.58 18.28 16.37
C SER A 102 15.51 17.24 16.67
N GLU A 103 14.35 17.60 17.24
CA GLU A 103 13.25 16.67 17.49
C GLU A 103 12.73 16.03 16.18
N GLU A 104 12.59 16.83 15.12
CA GLU A 104 12.17 16.35 13.79
C GLU A 104 13.20 15.37 13.18
N TYR A 105 14.49 15.61 13.43
CA TYR A 105 15.56 14.71 13.01
C TYR A 105 15.49 13.35 13.72
N VAL A 106 15.27 13.35 15.05
CA VAL A 106 15.09 12.10 15.82
C VAL A 106 13.87 11.33 15.32
N ASP A 107 12.76 12.03 15.09
CA ASP A 107 11.53 11.42 14.59
C ASP A 107 11.71 10.82 13.19
N GLN A 108 12.45 11.49 12.30
CA GLN A 108 12.78 10.96 10.98
C GLN A 108 13.64 9.69 11.06
N ARG A 109 14.71 9.70 11.87
CA ARG A 109 15.58 8.52 12.06
C ARG A 109 14.83 7.36 12.71
N TYR A 110 13.91 7.62 13.63
CA TYR A 110 13.09 6.59 14.24
C TYR A 110 12.14 5.94 13.22
N LYS A 111 11.50 6.73 12.35
CA LYS A 111 10.67 6.23 11.25
C LYS A 111 11.46 5.34 10.30
N GLU A 112 12.66 5.76 9.88
CA GLU A 112 13.54 4.99 9.01
C GLU A 112 13.95 3.66 9.66
N HIS A 113 14.28 3.68 10.95
CA HIS A 113 14.60 2.48 11.71
C HIS A 113 13.42 1.49 11.78
N LEU A 114 12.21 1.97 12.10
CA LEU A 114 11.01 1.12 12.16
C LEU A 114 10.68 0.50 10.79
N LYS A 115 10.86 1.27 9.70
CA LYS A 115 10.72 0.76 8.33
C LYS A 115 11.71 -0.38 8.05
N ASN A 116 12.99 -0.16 8.37
CA ASN A 116 14.04 -1.15 8.11
C ASN A 116 13.89 -2.43 8.94
N GLN A 117 13.38 -2.33 10.17
CA GLN A 117 13.12 -3.51 11.02
C GLN A 117 11.79 -4.22 10.72
N GLY A 118 10.94 -3.69 9.85
CA GLY A 118 9.63 -4.28 9.56
C GLY A 118 8.63 -4.18 10.72
N LYS A 119 8.86 -3.29 11.70
CA LYS A 119 8.00 -3.13 12.89
C LYS A 119 6.78 -2.26 12.57
N VAL A 120 5.90 -2.78 11.70
CA VAL A 120 4.77 -2.02 11.13
C VAL A 120 3.78 -1.55 12.21
N ASP A 121 3.49 -2.36 13.22
CA ASP A 121 2.54 -2.00 14.30
C ASP A 121 2.98 -0.74 15.09
N SER A 122 4.28 -0.63 15.39
CA SER A 122 4.84 0.56 16.05
C SER A 122 4.80 1.80 15.15
N LEU A 123 4.90 1.62 13.83
CA LEU A 123 4.90 2.70 12.87
C LEU A 123 3.51 3.33 12.71
N VAL A 124 2.42 2.59 12.94
CA VAL A 124 1.05 3.12 12.87
C VAL A 124 0.86 4.36 13.76
N GLY A 125 1.46 4.37 14.95
CA GLY A 125 1.34 5.49 15.91
C GLY A 125 2.21 6.71 15.56
N VAL A 126 3.15 6.58 14.62
CA VAL A 126 4.13 7.62 14.28
C VAL A 126 3.92 8.15 12.86
N ASP A 127 3.69 7.24 11.91
CA ASP A 127 3.45 7.52 10.51
C ASP A 127 2.54 6.44 9.91
N VAL A 128 1.23 6.67 10.01
CA VAL A 128 0.24 5.69 9.56
C VAL A 128 0.31 5.43 8.06
N MET A 129 0.70 6.42 7.25
CA MET A 129 0.78 6.25 5.79
C MET A 129 1.92 5.32 5.42
N ALA A 130 3.09 5.52 6.05
CA ALA A 130 4.22 4.62 5.88
C ALA A 130 3.89 3.19 6.37
N ALA A 131 3.18 3.05 7.49
CA ALA A 131 2.76 1.74 7.98
C ALA A 131 1.81 1.04 7.00
N LEU A 132 0.86 1.78 6.43
CA LEU A 132 -0.07 1.24 5.44
C LEU A 132 0.63 0.81 4.14
N ASP A 133 1.59 1.59 3.65
CA ASP A 133 2.42 1.22 2.50
C ASP A 133 3.22 -0.07 2.78
N MET A 134 3.80 -0.20 3.98
CA MET A 134 4.48 -1.45 4.39
C MET A 134 3.53 -2.65 4.49
N TYR A 135 2.31 -2.47 5.03
CA TYR A 135 1.33 -3.56 5.05
C TYR A 135 0.96 -4.03 3.64
N ALA A 136 0.82 -3.09 2.69
CA ALA A 136 0.53 -3.40 1.29
C ALA A 136 1.71 -4.14 0.63
N GLU A 137 2.95 -3.68 0.83
CA GLU A 137 4.17 -4.33 0.32
C GLU A 137 4.35 -5.77 0.85
N GLN A 138 3.98 -6.01 2.11
CA GLN A 138 4.01 -7.33 2.72
C GLN A 138 2.77 -8.19 2.41
N ALA A 139 1.89 -7.75 1.49
CA ALA A 139 0.62 -8.39 1.15
C ALA A 139 -0.32 -8.62 2.35
N GLN A 140 -0.16 -7.87 3.44
CA GLN A 140 -1.02 -7.90 4.63
C GLN A 140 -2.27 -7.02 4.41
N TRP A 141 -2.99 -7.29 3.33
CA TRP A 141 -4.08 -6.44 2.84
C TRP A 141 -5.22 -6.27 3.85
N GLN A 142 -5.57 -7.31 4.60
CA GLN A 142 -6.65 -7.24 5.60
C GLN A 142 -6.34 -6.21 6.70
N LYS A 143 -5.11 -6.24 7.25
CA LYS A 143 -4.65 -5.27 8.25
C LYS A 143 -4.52 -3.88 7.64
N CYS A 144 -4.00 -3.80 6.40
CA CYS A 144 -3.88 -2.55 5.66
C CYS A 144 -5.25 -1.85 5.57
N LEU A 145 -6.29 -2.55 5.11
CA LEU A 145 -7.63 -2.00 4.96
C LEU A 145 -8.29 -1.66 6.30
N GLU A 146 -8.09 -2.48 7.34
CA GLU A 146 -8.61 -2.18 8.69
C GLU A 146 -8.00 -0.87 9.24
N VAL A 147 -6.69 -0.70 9.13
CA VAL A 147 -6.00 0.52 9.59
C VAL A 147 -6.38 1.71 8.71
N ALA A 148 -6.47 1.53 7.39
CA ALA A 148 -6.83 2.60 6.45
C ALA A 148 -8.27 3.08 6.68
N GLY A 149 -9.20 2.17 6.99
CA GLY A 149 -10.59 2.48 7.30
C GLY A 149 -10.76 3.35 8.54
N LYS A 150 -9.84 3.25 9.52
CA LYS A 150 -9.83 4.10 10.72
C LYS A 150 -9.31 5.52 10.45
N GLN A 151 -8.68 5.78 9.30
CA GLN A 151 -8.12 7.10 8.97
C GLN A 151 -9.17 8.02 8.36
N ASN A 152 -9.48 7.83 7.08
CA ASN A 152 -10.50 8.57 6.36
C ASN A 152 -10.81 7.89 5.01
N TYR A 153 -11.91 8.32 4.40
CA TYR A 153 -12.41 7.81 3.13
C TYR A 153 -11.35 7.82 2.01
N LYS A 154 -10.59 8.91 1.86
CA LYS A 154 -9.59 9.04 0.79
C LYS A 154 -8.43 8.04 0.97
N VAL A 155 -7.96 7.86 2.20
CA VAL A 155 -6.89 6.91 2.52
C VAL A 155 -7.37 5.47 2.30
N LEU A 156 -8.56 5.11 2.80
CA LEU A 156 -9.14 3.79 2.56
C LEU A 156 -9.18 3.45 1.07
N HIS A 157 -9.74 4.34 0.25
CA HIS A 157 -9.90 4.08 -1.17
C HIS A 157 -8.59 4.08 -1.98
N LYS A 158 -7.51 4.70 -1.49
CA LYS A 158 -6.16 4.50 -2.04
C LYS A 158 -5.76 3.03 -1.91
N TYR A 159 -5.87 2.45 -0.71
CA TYR A 159 -5.45 1.07 -0.46
C TYR A 159 -6.41 0.02 -1.02
N VAL A 160 -7.73 0.31 -1.09
CA VAL A 160 -8.69 -0.54 -1.82
C VAL A 160 -8.30 -0.64 -3.30
N ALA A 161 -7.96 0.49 -3.94
CA ALA A 161 -7.54 0.49 -5.34
C ALA A 161 -6.22 -0.26 -5.58
N LEU A 162 -5.24 -0.12 -4.67
CA LEU A 162 -3.99 -0.88 -4.71
C LEU A 162 -4.25 -2.39 -4.57
N TYR A 163 -5.10 -2.79 -3.63
CA TYR A 163 -5.40 -4.20 -3.42
C TYR A 163 -6.22 -4.80 -4.58
N ALA A 164 -7.22 -4.07 -5.09
CA ALA A 164 -7.97 -4.50 -6.27
C ALA A 164 -7.05 -4.68 -7.48
N SER A 165 -6.11 -3.76 -7.70
CA SER A 165 -5.12 -3.88 -8.79
C SER A 165 -4.22 -5.11 -8.61
N HIS A 166 -3.80 -5.41 -7.38
CA HIS A 166 -3.05 -6.62 -7.05
C HIS A 166 -3.84 -7.88 -7.38
N LEU A 167 -5.09 -7.97 -6.94
CA LEU A 167 -5.97 -9.12 -7.15
C LEU A 167 -6.28 -9.36 -8.64
N ILE A 168 -6.53 -8.30 -9.40
CA ILE A 168 -6.75 -8.38 -10.85
C ILE A 168 -5.51 -8.94 -11.54
N ARG A 169 -4.31 -8.50 -11.16
CA ARG A 169 -3.05 -9.03 -11.72
C ARG A 169 -2.84 -10.52 -11.39
N GLU A 170 -3.34 -10.98 -10.26
CA GLU A 170 -3.34 -12.40 -9.87
C GLU A 170 -4.48 -13.22 -10.50
N GLY A 171 -5.34 -12.59 -11.33
CA GLY A 171 -6.49 -13.25 -11.95
C GLY A 171 -7.71 -13.41 -11.03
N SER A 172 -7.66 -12.89 -9.80
CA SER A 172 -8.75 -12.95 -8.82
C SER A 172 -9.67 -11.72 -8.93
N TRP A 173 -10.28 -11.51 -10.10
CA TRP A 173 -11.17 -10.37 -10.36
C TRP A 173 -12.47 -10.43 -9.52
N ASP A 174 -12.89 -11.63 -9.13
CA ASP A 174 -14.04 -11.89 -8.26
C ASP A 174 -13.84 -11.25 -6.87
N LYS A 175 -12.67 -11.47 -6.27
CA LYS A 175 -12.31 -10.86 -4.97
C LYS A 175 -12.18 -9.35 -5.10
N ALA A 176 -11.63 -8.87 -6.22
CA ALA A 176 -11.51 -7.44 -6.47
C ALA A 176 -12.88 -6.77 -6.62
N LEU A 177 -13.85 -7.44 -7.25
CA LEU A 177 -15.23 -6.97 -7.30
C LEU A 177 -15.84 -6.91 -5.90
N SER A 178 -15.66 -7.97 -5.09
CA SER A 178 -16.15 -7.99 -3.69
C SER A 178 -15.60 -6.83 -2.84
N LEU A 179 -14.37 -6.37 -3.08
CA LEU A 179 -13.84 -5.18 -2.40
C LEU A 179 -14.66 -3.93 -2.69
N TYR A 180 -15.05 -3.73 -3.95
CA TYR A 180 -15.84 -2.57 -4.35
C TYR A 180 -17.31 -2.70 -3.97
N VAL A 181 -17.85 -3.92 -3.86
CA VAL A 181 -19.16 -4.16 -3.23
C VAL A 181 -19.12 -3.74 -1.76
N HIS A 182 -18.07 -4.10 -1.02
CA HIS A 182 -17.98 -3.83 0.41
C HIS A 182 -17.64 -2.37 0.75
N HIS A 183 -16.70 -1.76 0.01
CA HIS A 183 -16.18 -0.43 0.32
C HIS A 183 -16.81 0.68 -0.56
N GLY A 184 -17.45 0.33 -1.67
CA GLY A 184 -18.00 1.28 -2.64
C GLY A 184 -16.99 1.72 -3.71
N ALA A 185 -17.52 2.27 -4.80
CA ALA A 185 -16.75 2.73 -5.96
C ALA A 185 -16.68 4.26 -6.05
N PRO A 186 -15.62 4.91 -5.52
CA PRO A 186 -15.46 6.35 -5.62
C PRO A 186 -15.22 6.80 -7.06
N ALA A 187 -15.74 7.98 -7.40
CA ALA A 187 -15.52 8.71 -8.65
C ALA A 187 -14.12 9.35 -8.71
N ASN A 188 -13.07 8.55 -8.54
CA ASN A 188 -11.68 8.97 -8.69
C ASN A 188 -11.18 8.54 -10.09
N PRO A 189 -10.81 9.48 -10.99
CA PRO A 189 -10.31 9.17 -12.32
C PRO A 189 -9.13 8.20 -12.35
N GLN A 190 -8.26 8.23 -11.33
CA GLN A 190 -7.12 7.32 -11.23
C GLN A 190 -7.53 5.84 -11.11
N ASN A 191 -8.76 5.58 -10.65
CA ASN A 191 -9.29 4.24 -10.45
C ASN A 191 -10.11 3.74 -11.66
N PHE A 192 -10.39 4.57 -12.67
CA PHE A 192 -11.29 4.21 -13.77
C PHE A 192 -10.82 2.97 -14.53
N ASN A 193 -9.52 2.83 -14.76
CA ASN A 193 -8.95 1.65 -15.42
C ASN A 193 -9.22 0.36 -14.64
N ILE A 194 -9.32 0.42 -13.30
CA ILE A 194 -9.64 -0.74 -12.46
C ILE A 194 -11.09 -1.18 -12.71
N TYR A 195 -12.04 -0.24 -12.70
CA TYR A 195 -13.46 -0.54 -12.94
C TYR A 195 -13.68 -1.09 -14.35
N LYS A 196 -13.04 -0.48 -15.37
CA LYS A 196 -13.08 -0.98 -16.75
C LYS A 196 -12.50 -2.39 -16.84
N ARG A 197 -11.39 -2.65 -16.13
CA ARG A 197 -10.77 -3.98 -16.14
C ARG A 197 -11.67 -5.03 -15.49
N LEU A 198 -12.32 -4.72 -14.36
CA LEU A 198 -13.30 -5.62 -13.75
C LEU A 198 -14.43 -5.97 -14.71
N PHE A 199 -14.98 -4.97 -15.42
CA PHE A 199 -15.99 -5.19 -16.44
C PHE A 199 -15.48 -6.14 -17.54
N VAL A 200 -14.31 -5.84 -18.12
CA VAL A 200 -13.71 -6.62 -19.22
C VAL A 200 -13.41 -8.06 -18.81
N GLU A 201 -12.84 -8.28 -17.62
CA GLU A 201 -12.56 -9.62 -17.09
C GLU A 201 -13.86 -10.43 -16.97
N MET A 202 -14.91 -9.81 -16.43
CA MET A 202 -16.17 -10.50 -16.20
C MET A 202 -16.93 -10.84 -17.50
N VAL A 203 -17.00 -9.91 -18.46
CA VAL A 203 -17.64 -10.19 -19.77
C VAL A 203 -16.85 -11.21 -20.59
N SER A 204 -15.55 -11.36 -20.35
CA SER A 204 -14.70 -12.34 -21.02
C SER A 204 -14.68 -13.69 -20.30
N ALA A 205 -14.96 -13.73 -19.00
CA ALA A 205 -14.90 -14.96 -18.20
C ALA A 205 -15.83 -16.07 -18.70
N SER A 206 -15.33 -17.30 -18.67
CA SER A 206 -16.12 -18.50 -18.97
C SER A 206 -17.14 -18.77 -17.85
N GLY A 207 -18.23 -19.47 -18.18
CA GLY A 207 -19.24 -19.85 -17.19
C GLY A 207 -20.14 -18.71 -16.70
N MET A 208 -20.06 -17.51 -17.27
CA MET A 208 -20.89 -16.36 -16.87
C MET A 208 -22.25 -16.29 -17.58
N ASN A 209 -22.57 -17.24 -18.48
CA ASN A 209 -23.84 -17.32 -19.18
C ASN A 209 -24.72 -18.45 -18.60
N CYS A 210 -25.07 -18.32 -17.33
CA CYS A 210 -25.95 -19.24 -16.62
C CYS A 210 -26.72 -18.53 -15.50
N ALA A 211 -27.69 -19.23 -14.91
CA ALA A 211 -28.51 -18.67 -13.84
C ALA A 211 -27.71 -18.39 -12.56
N GLU A 212 -26.73 -19.24 -12.25
CA GLU A 212 -25.88 -19.15 -11.06
C GLU A 212 -24.97 -17.92 -11.08
N ALA A 213 -24.67 -17.37 -12.26
CA ALA A 213 -23.86 -16.16 -12.41
C ALA A 213 -24.60 -14.86 -12.01
N TYR A 214 -25.90 -14.94 -11.68
CA TYR A 214 -26.71 -13.77 -11.35
C TYR A 214 -26.10 -12.88 -10.27
N SER A 215 -25.62 -13.47 -9.16
CA SER A 215 -25.10 -12.68 -8.04
C SER A 215 -23.90 -11.84 -8.46
N SER A 216 -22.96 -12.42 -9.21
CA SER A 216 -21.77 -11.73 -9.68
C SER A 216 -22.14 -10.60 -10.65
N TRP A 217 -23.16 -10.81 -11.51
CA TRP A 217 -23.62 -9.76 -12.43
C TRP A 217 -24.37 -8.65 -11.71
N ALA A 218 -25.14 -8.99 -10.68
CA ALA A 218 -25.81 -8.02 -9.82
C ALA A 218 -24.77 -7.18 -9.06
N ASP A 219 -23.72 -7.79 -8.52
CA ASP A 219 -22.62 -7.10 -7.85
C ASP A 219 -21.91 -6.10 -8.78
N LEU A 220 -21.56 -6.53 -10.01
CA LEU A 220 -20.96 -5.61 -10.99
C LEU A 220 -21.91 -4.47 -11.37
N ARG A 221 -23.19 -4.77 -11.61
CA ARG A 221 -24.21 -3.77 -11.90
C ARG A 221 -24.32 -2.74 -10.77
N ASP A 222 -24.37 -3.19 -9.52
CA ASP A 222 -24.58 -2.31 -8.37
C ASP A 222 -23.32 -1.46 -8.09
N VAL A 223 -22.12 -2.03 -8.27
CA VAL A 223 -20.86 -1.28 -8.24
C VAL A 223 -20.83 -0.18 -9.31
N LEU A 224 -21.18 -0.51 -10.56
CA LEU A 224 -21.22 0.45 -11.66
C LEU A 224 -22.32 1.51 -11.47
N PHE A 225 -23.45 1.13 -10.88
CA PHE A 225 -24.53 2.06 -10.52
C PHE A 225 -24.04 3.08 -9.50
N HIS A 226 -23.43 2.62 -8.40
CA HIS A 226 -22.86 3.51 -7.40
C HIS A 226 -21.74 4.39 -7.95
N LEU A 227 -20.90 3.86 -8.87
CA LEU A 227 -19.91 4.66 -9.56
C LEU A 227 -20.56 5.79 -10.37
N CYS A 228 -21.60 5.50 -11.16
CA CYS A 228 -22.31 6.52 -11.95
C CYS A 228 -22.97 7.57 -11.03
N GLU A 229 -23.62 7.14 -9.94
CA GLU A 229 -24.17 8.08 -8.95
C GLU A 229 -23.11 9.01 -8.35
N ASN A 230 -21.90 8.50 -8.14
CA ASN A 230 -20.78 9.29 -7.63
C ASN A 230 -20.19 10.21 -8.71
N LEU A 231 -20.16 9.79 -9.98
CA LEU A 231 -19.69 10.59 -11.11
C LEU A 231 -20.60 11.80 -11.37
N VAL A 232 -21.91 11.61 -11.30
CA VAL A 232 -22.89 12.71 -11.40
C VAL A 232 -22.65 13.80 -10.35
N LYS A 233 -22.14 13.43 -9.17
CA LYS A 233 -21.85 14.33 -8.04
C LYS A 233 -20.43 14.91 -8.06
N SER A 234 -19.60 14.54 -9.03
CA SER A 234 -18.20 14.95 -9.11
C SER A 234 -17.93 15.86 -10.31
N SER A 235 -16.67 16.28 -10.47
CA SER A 235 -16.21 17.00 -11.67
C SER A 235 -16.27 16.19 -12.95
N GLU A 236 -16.51 14.88 -12.86
CA GLU A 236 -16.53 13.95 -14.00
C GLU A 236 -17.92 13.77 -14.60
N ALA A 237 -18.93 14.51 -14.12
CA ALA A 237 -20.28 14.45 -14.66
C ALA A 237 -20.33 14.79 -16.15
N ASN A 238 -21.05 13.98 -16.93
CA ASN A 238 -21.23 14.13 -18.40
C ASN A 238 -19.91 14.14 -19.22
N THR A 239 -18.84 13.57 -18.66
CA THR A 239 -17.62 13.31 -19.43
C THR A 239 -17.77 12.06 -20.28
N ALA A 240 -16.92 11.88 -21.30
CA ALA A 240 -16.90 10.65 -22.09
C ALA A 240 -16.66 9.39 -21.23
N ALA A 241 -15.87 9.52 -20.15
CA ALA A 241 -15.67 8.44 -19.19
C ALA A 241 -16.97 8.09 -18.44
N HIS A 242 -17.78 9.10 -18.08
CA HIS A 242 -19.08 8.88 -17.47
C HIS A 242 -20.04 8.14 -18.41
N GLU A 243 -20.16 8.58 -19.66
CA GLU A 243 -21.01 7.92 -20.68
C GLU A 243 -20.58 6.46 -20.95
N GLU A 244 -19.27 6.20 -20.92
CA GLU A 244 -18.73 4.84 -21.06
C GLU A 244 -19.14 3.95 -19.87
N PHE A 245 -19.07 4.47 -18.63
CA PHE A 245 -19.53 3.73 -17.46
C PHE A 245 -21.05 3.53 -17.43
N GLU A 246 -21.84 4.49 -17.91
CA GLU A 246 -23.30 4.30 -18.08
C GLU A 246 -23.59 3.18 -19.09
N THR A 247 -22.80 3.09 -20.16
CA THR A 247 -22.90 2.00 -21.13
C THR A 247 -22.53 0.66 -20.50
N MET A 248 -21.43 0.59 -19.75
CA MET A 248 -21.03 -0.62 -19.02
C MET A 248 -22.08 -1.04 -17.99
N LEU A 249 -22.69 -0.09 -17.28
CA LEU A 249 -23.78 -0.33 -16.33
C LEU A 249 -25.00 -0.95 -17.03
N LEU A 250 -25.40 -0.40 -18.17
CA LEU A 250 -26.52 -0.94 -18.96
C LEU A 250 -26.24 -2.39 -19.42
N ILE A 251 -25.01 -2.66 -19.85
CA ILE A 251 -24.58 -4.01 -20.25
C ILE A 251 -24.62 -4.96 -19.04
N ALA A 252 -24.06 -4.57 -17.90
CA ALA A 252 -24.10 -5.37 -16.67
C ALA A 252 -25.56 -5.63 -16.23
N HIS A 253 -26.45 -4.65 -16.38
CA HIS A 253 -27.88 -4.82 -16.13
C HIS A 253 -28.52 -5.85 -17.08
N TYR A 254 -28.20 -5.85 -18.38
CA TYR A 254 -28.68 -6.87 -19.30
C TYR A 254 -28.17 -8.27 -18.95
N TYR A 255 -26.89 -8.42 -18.59
CA TYR A 255 -26.34 -9.72 -18.16
C TYR A 255 -26.97 -10.21 -16.84
N ALA A 256 -27.15 -9.33 -15.85
CA ALA A 256 -27.82 -9.68 -14.60
C ALA A 256 -29.27 -10.12 -14.86
N THR A 257 -30.01 -9.36 -15.66
CA THR A 257 -31.40 -9.70 -15.99
C THR A 257 -31.50 -10.98 -16.81
N ARG A 258 -30.54 -11.22 -17.72
CA ARG A 258 -30.46 -12.46 -18.51
C ARG A 258 -30.22 -13.67 -17.61
N SER A 259 -29.26 -13.57 -16.70
CA SER A 259 -28.92 -14.66 -15.76
C SER A 259 -30.13 -14.98 -14.86
N ALA A 260 -30.81 -13.95 -14.33
CA ALA A 260 -32.04 -14.15 -13.57
C ALA A 260 -33.14 -14.83 -14.40
N ALA A 261 -33.34 -14.42 -15.66
CA ALA A 261 -34.34 -14.99 -16.56
C ALA A 261 -34.04 -16.46 -16.90
N GLN A 262 -32.77 -16.83 -17.08
CA GLN A 262 -32.36 -18.23 -17.32
C GLN A 262 -32.71 -19.17 -16.16
N GLY A 263 -32.85 -18.66 -14.94
CA GLY A 263 -33.31 -19.44 -13.79
C GLY A 263 -34.81 -19.80 -13.81
N VAL A 264 -35.59 -19.21 -14.73
CA VAL A 264 -37.04 -19.37 -14.81
C VAL A 264 -37.45 -19.70 -16.23
N LYS A 265 -37.82 -20.96 -16.49
CA LYS A 265 -38.14 -21.46 -17.84
C LYS A 265 -39.16 -20.62 -18.62
N GLN A 266 -40.14 -20.03 -17.94
CA GLN A 266 -41.14 -19.16 -18.57
C GLN A 266 -40.53 -17.87 -19.16
N LEU A 267 -39.32 -17.51 -18.76
CA LEU A 267 -38.58 -16.33 -19.19
C LEU A 267 -37.48 -16.64 -20.21
N ASP A 268 -37.38 -17.86 -20.74
CA ASP A 268 -36.37 -18.23 -21.75
C ASP A 268 -36.41 -17.29 -22.97
N ALA A 269 -37.62 -16.92 -23.41
CA ALA A 269 -37.79 -15.95 -24.49
C ALA A 269 -37.25 -14.55 -24.13
N VAL A 270 -37.31 -14.14 -22.86
CA VAL A 270 -36.72 -12.88 -22.38
C VAL A 270 -35.20 -12.98 -22.35
N ALA A 271 -34.66 -14.09 -21.85
CA ALA A 271 -33.22 -14.35 -21.87
C ALA A 271 -32.65 -14.30 -23.31
N ALA A 272 -33.37 -14.90 -24.27
CA ALA A 272 -33.00 -14.81 -25.69
C ALA A 272 -33.01 -13.37 -26.22
N LYS A 273 -34.04 -12.56 -25.93
CA LYS A 273 -34.07 -11.12 -26.32
C LYS A 273 -32.91 -10.35 -25.72
N LEU A 274 -32.52 -10.65 -24.48
CA LEU A 274 -31.40 -10.00 -23.81
C LEU A 274 -30.06 -10.37 -24.46
N SER A 275 -29.84 -11.65 -24.79
CA SER A 275 -28.66 -12.07 -25.55
C SER A 275 -28.56 -11.39 -26.92
N VAL A 276 -29.69 -11.26 -27.65
CA VAL A 276 -29.72 -10.51 -28.91
C VAL A 276 -29.45 -9.02 -28.69
N SER A 277 -30.00 -8.45 -27.62
CA SER A 277 -29.81 -7.04 -27.27
C SER A 277 -28.35 -6.69 -26.97
N LEU A 278 -27.60 -7.64 -26.40
CA LEU A 278 -26.17 -7.51 -26.11
C LEU A 278 -25.30 -7.40 -27.37
N LEU A 279 -25.75 -7.90 -28.53
CA LEU A 279 -25.04 -7.76 -29.81
C LEU A 279 -24.82 -6.30 -30.24
N ARG A 280 -25.57 -5.34 -29.68
CA ARG A 280 -25.38 -3.90 -29.91
C ARG A 280 -24.12 -3.33 -29.25
N TYR A 281 -23.47 -4.12 -28.40
CA TYR A 281 -22.35 -3.70 -27.57
C TYR A 281 -21.07 -4.50 -27.85
N THR A 282 -20.94 -5.12 -29.03
CA THR A 282 -19.73 -5.89 -29.42
C THR A 282 -18.45 -5.06 -29.51
N GLN A 283 -18.53 -3.73 -29.40
CA GLN A 283 -17.37 -2.87 -29.20
C GLN A 283 -16.77 -2.97 -27.78
N LEU A 284 -17.56 -3.41 -26.79
CA LEU A 284 -17.13 -3.64 -25.41
C LEU A 284 -17.16 -5.13 -25.02
N LEU A 285 -17.80 -5.97 -25.83
CA LEU A 285 -17.99 -7.40 -25.60
C LEU A 285 -17.23 -8.23 -26.63
N PRO A 286 -16.64 -9.39 -26.26
CA PRO A 286 -16.11 -10.32 -27.25
C PRO A 286 -17.19 -10.74 -28.23
N ALA A 287 -17.02 -10.37 -29.50
CA ALA A 287 -18.07 -10.46 -30.51
C ALA A 287 -18.45 -11.92 -30.81
N ASP A 288 -17.44 -12.78 -30.97
CA ASP A 288 -17.57 -14.23 -31.11
C ASP A 288 -18.46 -14.81 -30.00
N LYS A 289 -18.12 -14.55 -28.73
CA LYS A 289 -18.89 -15.00 -27.57
C LYS A 289 -20.33 -14.46 -27.61
N ALA A 290 -20.50 -13.17 -27.88
CA ALA A 290 -21.84 -12.57 -27.90
C ALA A 290 -22.73 -13.18 -29.00
N PHE A 291 -22.20 -13.41 -30.20
CA PHE A 291 -22.91 -14.07 -31.30
C PHE A 291 -23.23 -15.53 -30.99
N TYR A 292 -22.28 -16.26 -30.41
CA TYR A 292 -22.52 -17.64 -29.96
C TYR A 292 -23.65 -17.72 -28.92
N GLU A 293 -23.58 -16.90 -27.87
CA GLU A 293 -24.58 -16.88 -26.80
C GLU A 293 -25.97 -16.47 -27.32
N ALA A 294 -26.05 -15.50 -28.23
CA ALA A 294 -27.31 -15.09 -28.87
C ALA A 294 -27.88 -16.16 -29.79
N GLY A 295 -27.03 -16.84 -30.56
CA GLY A 295 -27.42 -17.95 -31.42
C GLY A 295 -27.98 -19.13 -30.63
N MET A 296 -27.27 -19.55 -29.58
CA MET A 296 -27.69 -20.64 -28.71
C MET A 296 -29.00 -20.33 -27.97
N ALA A 297 -29.13 -19.11 -27.42
CA ALA A 297 -30.37 -18.69 -26.76
C ALA A 297 -31.55 -18.62 -27.74
N SER A 298 -31.34 -18.14 -28.97
CA SER A 298 -32.37 -18.09 -30.02
C SER A 298 -32.82 -19.50 -30.42
N LYS A 299 -31.88 -20.44 -30.56
CA LYS A 299 -32.17 -21.83 -30.88
C LYS A 299 -33.02 -22.49 -29.78
N ALA A 300 -32.69 -22.25 -28.51
CA ALA A 300 -33.40 -22.82 -27.36
C ALA A 300 -34.90 -22.42 -27.32
N VAL A 301 -35.25 -21.26 -27.87
CA VAL A 301 -36.63 -20.76 -27.93
C VAL A 301 -37.31 -20.94 -29.29
N GLY A 302 -36.67 -21.67 -30.22
CA GLY A 302 -37.21 -21.99 -31.55
C GLY A 302 -37.12 -20.84 -32.57
N TRP A 303 -36.26 -19.85 -32.35
CA TRP A 303 -36.02 -18.76 -33.32
C TRP A 303 -34.96 -19.16 -34.34
N GLU A 304 -35.27 -20.18 -35.14
CA GLU A 304 -34.31 -20.86 -36.03
C GLU A 304 -33.61 -19.90 -37.01
N ASN A 305 -34.35 -18.97 -37.63
CA ASN A 305 -33.76 -18.02 -38.57
C ASN A 305 -32.72 -17.11 -37.90
N MET A 306 -33.00 -16.65 -36.67
CA MET A 306 -32.09 -15.81 -35.91
C MET A 306 -30.88 -16.62 -35.43
N ALA A 307 -31.13 -17.84 -34.92
CA ALA A 307 -30.07 -18.75 -34.53
C ALA A 307 -29.11 -19.04 -35.69
N PHE A 308 -29.63 -19.31 -36.87
CA PHE A 308 -28.85 -19.53 -38.09
C PHE A 308 -27.95 -18.34 -38.42
N ILE A 309 -28.50 -17.11 -38.43
CA ILE A 309 -27.73 -15.89 -38.72
C ILE A 309 -26.62 -15.68 -37.69
N PHE A 310 -26.93 -15.79 -36.39
CA PHE A 310 -25.95 -15.50 -35.34
C PHE A 310 -24.86 -16.56 -35.24
N LEU A 311 -25.19 -17.84 -35.40
CA LEU A 311 -24.21 -18.91 -35.33
C LEU A 311 -23.29 -18.91 -36.56
N ASN A 312 -23.80 -18.59 -37.76
CA ASN A 312 -22.91 -18.41 -38.91
C ASN A 312 -21.98 -17.22 -38.72
N ARG A 313 -22.49 -16.09 -38.20
CA ARG A 313 -21.63 -14.94 -37.92
C ARG A 313 -20.57 -15.24 -36.86
N PHE A 314 -20.90 -16.06 -35.86
CA PHE A 314 -19.93 -16.57 -34.89
C PHE A 314 -18.84 -17.41 -35.57
N LEU A 315 -19.20 -18.31 -36.49
CA LEU A 315 -18.21 -19.08 -37.26
C LEU A 315 -17.30 -18.15 -38.08
N ASP A 316 -17.87 -17.19 -38.82
CA ASP A 316 -17.07 -16.22 -39.59
C ASP A 316 -16.07 -15.45 -38.72
N LEU A 317 -16.49 -15.09 -37.48
CA LEU A 317 -15.62 -14.40 -36.52
C LEU A 317 -14.54 -15.34 -35.94
N SER A 318 -14.90 -16.59 -35.66
CA SER A 318 -13.97 -17.59 -35.13
C SER A 318 -12.88 -17.90 -36.16
N ASP A 319 -13.28 -18.13 -37.41
CA ASP A 319 -12.37 -18.38 -38.52
C ASP A 319 -11.43 -17.18 -38.73
N ALA A 320 -11.96 -15.95 -38.71
CA ALA A 320 -11.14 -14.74 -38.82
C ALA A 320 -10.13 -14.60 -37.68
N ILE A 321 -10.50 -14.93 -36.44
CA ILE A 321 -9.59 -14.89 -35.27
C ILE A 321 -8.51 -15.97 -35.37
N GLU A 322 -8.82 -17.14 -35.92
CA GLU A 322 -7.85 -18.21 -36.16
C GLU A 322 -6.87 -17.85 -37.29
N GLU A 323 -7.32 -17.10 -38.30
CA GLU A 323 -6.52 -16.66 -39.44
C GLU A 323 -5.69 -15.39 -39.18
N GLY A 324 -6.10 -14.52 -38.25
CA GLY A 324 -5.34 -13.34 -37.78
C GLY A 324 -6.16 -12.05 -37.65
#